data_AF-A0A2D3VGH3-F1
#
_entry.id   AF-A0A2D3VGH3-F1
#
_cell.length_a   1.000
_cell.length_b   1.000
_cell.length_c   1.000
_cell.angle_alpha   90.00
_cell.angle_beta   90.00
_cell.angle_gamma   90.00
#
_symmetry.space_group_name_H-M   'P 1'
#
loop_
_entity.id
_entity.type
_entity.pdbx_description
1 polymer ?
#
loop_
_entity_poly.entity_id
_entity_poly.type
_entity_poly.pdbx_seq_one_letter_code
_entity_poly.pdbx_strand_id
1 'polypeptide(L)' 'MNELCETREMVERIKDIISLPSKEEKIYDWHVACVLRISDARLATMKKRNTPPLREIILFCDRCGLDPMKIVMKCS' A
#
# COMPACT_ATOMS: atom_id res chain seq x y z
N MET A 1 17.39 -3.39 11.80
CA MET A 1 16.46 -4.33 12.46
C MET A 1 15.33 -4.56 11.47
N ASN A 2 15.11 -5.78 10.98
CA ASN A 2 14.10 -6.03 9.93
C ASN A 2 12.71 -6.20 10.56
N GLU A 3 11.94 -5.11 10.58
CA GLU A 3 10.58 -5.07 11.11
C GLU A 3 9.59 -4.68 10.00
N LEU A 4 8.36 -5.18 10.10
CA LEU A 4 7.26 -4.78 9.22
C LEU A 4 6.88 -3.32 9.48
N CYS A 5 6.57 -2.60 8.40
CA CYS A 5 6.00 -1.26 8.47
C CYS A 5 4.59 -1.27 9.08
N GLU A 6 4.16 -0.12 9.60
CA GLU A 6 2.76 0.04 9.96
C GLU A 6 1.88 0.04 8.71
N THR A 7 0.62 -0.38 8.87
CA THR A 7 -0.35 -0.41 7.74
C THR A 7 -0.50 0.97 7.10
N ARG A 8 -0.42 2.04 7.89
CA ARG A 8 -0.50 3.42 7.37
C ARG A 8 0.70 3.75 6.50
N GLU A 9 1.89 3.40 6.93
CA GLU A 9 3.13 3.61 6.17
C GLU A 9 3.12 2.83 4.86
N MET A 10 2.70 1.55 4.89
CA MET A 10 2.53 0.75 3.67
C MET A 10 1.57 1.40 2.68
N VAL A 11 0.46 1.97 3.17
CA VAL A 11 -0.52 2.70 2.34
C VAL A 11 0.12 3.94 1.71
N GLU A 12 0.86 4.75 2.46
CA GLU A 12 1.54 5.92 1.89
C GLU A 12 2.59 5.52 0.84
N ARG A 13 3.38 4.46 1.08
CA ARG A 13 4.32 3.96 0.07
C ARG A 13 3.63 3.52 -1.22
N ILE A 14 2.46 2.89 -1.12
CA ILE A 14 1.66 2.53 -2.30
C ILE A 14 1.19 3.79 -3.03
N LYS A 15 0.80 4.84 -2.29
CA LYS A 15 0.44 6.14 -2.90
C LYS A 15 1.59 6.75 -3.68
N ASP A 16 2.79 6.73 -3.11
CA ASP A 16 3.99 7.23 -3.78
C ASP A 16 4.20 6.48 -5.10
N ILE A 17 4.12 5.14 -5.08
CA ILE A 17 4.26 4.29 -6.26
C ILE A 17 3.22 4.63 -7.34
N ILE A 18 1.94 4.76 -6.98
CA ILE A 18 0.88 5.06 -7.96
C ILE A 18 0.89 6.52 -8.43
N SER A 19 1.56 7.42 -7.71
CA SER A 19 1.76 8.82 -8.15
C SER A 19 2.90 8.99 -9.16
N LEU A 20 3.85 8.06 -9.24
CA LEU A 20 5.02 8.17 -10.15
C LEU A 20 4.65 8.41 -11.64
N PRO A 21 3.62 7.76 -12.21
CA PRO A 21 3.22 7.99 -13.61
C PRO A 21 2.54 9.34 -13.82
N SER A 22 1.91 9.87 -12.77
CA SER A 22 1.01 11.03 -12.80
C SER A 22 1.56 12.08 -11.85
N LYS A 23 2.64 12.77 -12.23
CA LYS A 23 3.40 13.71 -11.39
C LYS A 23 2.59 14.82 -10.68
N GLU A 24 1.31 15.00 -11.01
CA GLU A 24 0.47 16.07 -10.48
C GLU A 24 -0.86 15.60 -9.85
N GLU A 25 -1.16 14.29 -9.84
CA GLU A 25 -2.43 13.82 -9.28
C GLU A 25 -2.30 13.48 -7.79
N LYS A 26 -3.14 14.12 -6.98
CA LYS A 26 -3.21 13.84 -5.54
C LYS A 26 -3.84 12.47 -5.31
N ILE A 27 -3.03 11.56 -4.77
CA ILE A 27 -3.47 10.20 -4.47
C ILE A 27 -4.08 10.10 -3.08
N TYR A 28 -5.36 9.74 -3.03
CA TYR A 28 -6.11 9.40 -1.81
C TYR A 28 -6.15 7.90 -1.50
N ASP A 29 -6.61 7.56 -0.29
CA ASP A 29 -6.79 6.17 0.18
C ASP A 29 -7.71 5.33 -0.73
N TRP A 30 -8.73 5.95 -1.34
CA TRP A 30 -9.65 5.23 -2.23
C TRP A 30 -8.95 4.71 -3.49
N HIS A 31 -7.94 5.41 -4.00
CA HIS A 31 -7.11 4.90 -5.10
C HIS A 31 -6.31 3.67 -4.65
N VAL A 32 -5.77 3.70 -3.43
CA VAL A 32 -5.06 2.55 -2.84
C VAL A 32 -6.01 1.37 -2.69
N ALA A 33 -7.22 1.58 -2.20
CA ALA A 33 -8.24 0.53 -2.10
C ALA A 33 -8.59 -0.05 -3.47
N CYS A 34 -8.73 0.80 -4.50
CA CYS A 34 -8.99 0.42 -5.88
C CYS A 34 -7.87 -0.48 -6.44
N VAL A 35 -6.60 -0.06 -6.34
CA VAL A 35 -5.47 -0.86 -6.88
C VAL A 35 -5.24 -2.16 -6.10
N LEU A 36 -5.56 -2.17 -4.80
CA LEU A 36 -5.54 -3.37 -3.96
C LEU A 36 -6.78 -4.26 -4.15
N ARG A 37 -7.78 -3.82 -4.92
CA ARG A 37 -9.05 -4.52 -5.16
C ARG A 37 -9.82 -4.86 -3.87
N ILE A 38 -9.86 -3.89 -2.94
CA ILE A 38 -10.64 -3.96 -1.70
C ILE A 38 -11.54 -2.73 -1.60
N SER A 39 -12.57 -2.79 -0.75
CA SER A 39 -13.41 -1.62 -0.50
C SER A 39 -12.71 -0.59 0.40
N ASP A 40 -13.05 0.69 0.23
CA ASP A 40 -12.55 1.79 1.06
C ASP A 40 -12.79 1.53 2.55
N ALA A 41 -13.97 1.01 2.90
CA ALA A 41 -14.33 0.65 4.27
C ALA A 41 -13.42 -0.46 4.84
N ARG A 42 -13.05 -1.45 4.01
CA ARG A 42 -12.12 -2.53 4.42
C ARG A 42 -10.72 -1.96 4.65
N LEU A 43 -10.23 -1.11 3.75
CA LEU A 43 -8.93 -0.44 3.92
C LEU A 43 -8.90 0.44 5.18
N ALA A 44 -9.93 1.26 5.41
CA ALA A 44 -10.04 2.10 6.59
C ALA A 44 -10.05 1.28 7.90
N THR A 45 -10.79 0.16 7.91
CA THR A 45 -10.82 -0.77 9.04
C THR A 45 -9.44 -1.38 9.31
N MET A 46 -8.75 -1.82 8.26
CA MET A 46 -7.41 -2.40 8.34
C MET A 46 -6.37 -1.38 8.85
N LYS A 47 -6.41 -0.13 8.36
CA LYS A 47 -5.57 0.97 8.87
C LYS A 47 -5.82 1.25 10.35
N LYS A 48 -7.08 1.20 10.81
CA LYS A 48 -7.44 1.43 12.22
C LYS A 48 -6.95 0.31 13.13
N ARG A 49 -6.98 -0.94 12.65
CA ARG A 49 -6.56 -2.13 13.42
C ARG A 49 -5.07 -2.46 13.28
N ASN A 50 -4.34 -1.72 12.45
CA ASN A 50 -2.98 -2.02 12.04
C ASN A 50 -2.80 -3.46 11.52
N THR A 51 -3.78 -3.95 10.75
CA THR A 51 -3.75 -5.28 10.14
C THR A 51 -3.59 -5.12 8.62
N PRO A 52 -2.38 -5.19 8.07
CA PRO A 52 -2.14 -4.85 6.67
C PRO A 52 -2.74 -5.89 5.72
N PRO A 53 -3.27 -5.48 4.54
CA PRO A 53 -3.76 -6.39 3.51
C PRO A 53 -2.58 -7.01 2.73
N LEU A 54 -1.73 -7.79 3.42
CA LEU A 54 -0.48 -8.31 2.85
C LEU A 54 -0.69 -9.12 1.58
N ARG A 55 -1.76 -9.94 1.54
CA ARG A 55 -2.10 -10.72 0.35
C ARG A 55 -2.37 -9.81 -0.84
N GLU A 56 -3.17 -8.78 -0.65
CA GLU A 56 -3.54 -7.84 -1.70
C GLU A 56 -2.34 -6.98 -2.14
N ILE A 57 -1.47 -6.61 -1.21
CA ILE A 57 -0.22 -5.89 -1.50
C ILE A 57 0.70 -6.76 -2.36
N ILE A 58 0.91 -8.04 -2.01
CA ILE A 58 1.72 -8.97 -2.80
C ILE A 58 1.14 -9.11 -4.22
N LEU A 59 -0.19 -9.29 -4.34
CA LEU A 59 -0.84 -9.39 -5.64
C LEU A 59 -0.74 -8.09 -6.45
N PHE A 60 -0.75 -6.93 -5.80
CA PHE A 60 -0.51 -5.65 -6.46
C PHE A 60 0.93 -5.55 -6.97
N CYS A 61 1.90 -5.91 -6.13
CA CYS A 61 3.31 -5.92 -6.51
C CYS A 61 3.59 -6.82 -7.71
N ASP A 62 3.01 -8.02 -7.73
CA ASP A 62 3.12 -8.97 -8.85
C ASP A 62 2.60 -8.34 -10.17
N ARG A 63 1.42 -7.71 -10.14
CA ARG A 63 0.85 -7.02 -11.31
C ARG A 63 1.69 -5.85 -11.80
N CYS A 64 2.41 -5.18 -10.90
CA CYS A 64 3.21 -3.99 -11.21
C CYS A 64 4.71 -4.31 -11.42
N GLY A 65 5.15 -5.56 -11.25
CA GLY A 65 6.57 -5.93 -11.33
C GLY A 65 7.42 -5.34 -10.20
N LEU A 66 6.84 -5.18 -9.01
CA LEU A 66 7.48 -4.56 -7.84
C LEU A 66 7.94 -5.62 -6.82
N ASP A 67 8.99 -5.31 -6.07
CA ASP A 67 9.40 -6.11 -4.92
C ASP A 67 8.53 -5.78 -3.70
N PRO A 68 7.75 -6.73 -3.15
CA PRO A 68 6.91 -6.52 -1.97
C PRO A 68 7.70 -6.01 -0.75
N MET A 69 8.97 -6.38 -0.62
CA MET A 69 9.80 -6.00 0.52
C MET A 69 10.00 -4.48 0.60
N LYS A 70 10.03 -3.78 -0.54
CA LYS A 70 10.12 -2.32 -0.58
C LYS A 70 8.89 -1.63 0.01
N ILE A 71 7.76 -2.32 0.08
CA ILE A 71 6.51 -1.79 0.67
C ILE A 71 6.38 -2.20 2.13
N VAL A 72 6.69 -3.46 2.46
CA VAL A 72 6.34 -4.04 3.76
C VAL A 72 7.42 -3.92 4.82
N MET A 73 8.69 -3.69 4.46
CA MET A 73 9.81 -3.65 5.41
C MET A 73 10.25 -2.23 5.74
N LYS A 74 10.60 -1.98 7.00
CA LYS A 74 11.27 -0.73 7.40
C LYS A 74 12.66 -0.67 6.75
N CYS A 75 12.94 0.38 6.00
CA CYS A 75 14.30 0.70 5.59
C CYS A 75 15.03 1.27 6.82
N SER A 76 16.19 0.70 7.14
CA SER A 76 17.08 1.21 8.21
C SER A 76 17.84 2.44 7.76
#